data_AF-A0A9P3C151-F1
#
_entry.id   AF-A0A9P3C151-F1
#
_cell.length_a   1.000
_cell.length_b   1.000
_cell.length_c   1.000
_cell.angle_alpha   90.00
_cell.angle_beta   90.00
_cell.angle_gamma   90.00
#
_symmetry.space_group_name_H-M   'P 1'
#
loop_
_entity.id
_entity.type
_entity.pdbx_description
1 polymer ?
#
loop_
_entity_poly.entity_id
_entity_poly.type
_entity_poly.pdbx_seq_one_letter_code
_entity_poly.pdbx_strand_id
1 'polypeptide(L)'
;MKNLKPLVLLSLFPLVVANVEKTIFVAPQPSPIPSTDSTLDDLGLERLSPSYPTLRTYLNASFPTPDSPGTDSWYFLENLTPGQRYEVRICYLATQPTSFTLDTFTLSSTMEDPSLLSAISLHSSARLAALDDSTSASNPLVRNGKRQPPPSSRDPAPTSDSVLFLRIRAAADYFSLDKALMENVPPVLADVILDPFLWNVFPRSLVPTAGYVCVVGAVAVLLARWVMGAFGGMIEQEVGGSTTVDGDEKKKR
;
A
#
# COMPACT_ATOMS: atom_id res chain seq x y z
N MET A 1 38.22 -19.15 -14.96
CA MET A 1 36.83 -18.71 -15.27
C MET A 1 35.86 -19.07 -14.13
N LYS A 2 36.03 -18.51 -12.93
CA LYS A 2 35.27 -18.95 -11.71
C LYS A 2 34.25 -17.92 -11.17
N ASN A 3 34.02 -16.79 -11.85
CA ASN A 3 33.25 -15.67 -11.29
C ASN A 3 31.91 -15.39 -12.00
N LEU A 4 31.35 -16.37 -12.73
CA LEU A 4 30.11 -16.19 -13.51
C LEU A 4 28.83 -16.62 -12.76
N LYS A 5 28.89 -16.85 -11.44
CA LYS A 5 27.72 -17.29 -10.66
C LYS A 5 26.82 -16.16 -10.14
N PRO A 6 27.31 -14.98 -9.70
CA PRO A 6 26.40 -13.92 -9.23
C PRO A 6 25.68 -13.20 -10.38
N LEU A 7 26.30 -13.14 -11.57
CA LEU A 7 25.73 -12.47 -12.74
C LEU A 7 24.50 -13.21 -13.30
N VAL A 8 24.52 -14.54 -13.28
CA VAL A 8 23.38 -15.37 -13.74
C VAL A 8 22.18 -15.28 -12.80
N LEU A 9 22.41 -15.08 -11.50
CA LEU A 9 21.33 -14.90 -10.52
C LEU A 9 20.58 -13.57 -10.71
N LEU A 10 21.29 -12.50 -11.12
CA LEU A 10 20.68 -11.19 -11.34
C LEU A 10 19.79 -11.14 -12.60
N SER A 11 20.04 -12.02 -13.58
CA SER A 11 19.26 -12.12 -14.82
C SER A 11 17.88 -12.79 -14.67
N LEU A 12 17.59 -13.38 -13.50
CA LEU A 12 16.38 -14.15 -13.24
C LEU A 12 15.30 -13.38 -12.46
N PHE A 13 15.48 -12.08 -12.23
CA PHE A 13 14.44 -11.26 -11.60
C PHE A 13 13.46 -10.74 -12.67
N PRO A 14 12.27 -11.34 -12.85
CA PRO A 14 11.24 -10.70 -13.64
C PRO A 14 10.90 -9.35 -13.03
N LEU A 15 10.79 -8.31 -13.87
CA LEU A 15 10.09 -7.09 -13.51
C LEU A 15 8.61 -7.44 -13.38
N VAL A 16 8.21 -7.87 -12.18
CA VAL A 16 6.80 -8.10 -11.87
C VAL A 16 6.16 -6.72 -11.75
N VAL A 17 5.52 -6.27 -12.82
CA VAL A 17 4.57 -5.16 -12.78
C VAL A 17 3.28 -5.72 -12.20
N ALA A 18 3.19 -5.76 -10.87
CA ALA A 18 1.90 -5.93 -10.23
C ALA A 18 1.14 -4.61 -10.36
N ASN A 19 -0.09 -4.65 -10.86
CA ASN A 19 -0.98 -3.50 -10.77
C ASN A 19 -1.33 -3.30 -9.29
N VAL A 20 -0.59 -2.44 -8.61
CA VAL A 20 -0.92 -1.98 -7.27
C VAL A 20 -1.41 -0.57 -7.45
N GLU A 21 -2.71 -0.36 -7.26
CA GLU A 21 -3.33 0.94 -7.37
C GLU A 21 -2.78 1.85 -6.25
N LYS A 22 -1.76 2.63 -6.61
CA LYS A 22 -0.98 3.42 -5.68
C LYS A 22 -0.41 4.67 -6.32
N THR A 23 -0.13 5.66 -5.48
CA THR A 23 0.61 6.86 -5.84
C THR A 23 1.74 7.12 -4.85
N ILE A 24 2.84 7.68 -5.32
CA ILE A 24 4.01 8.01 -4.51
C ILE A 24 4.29 9.49 -4.70
N PHE A 25 4.43 10.21 -3.58
CA PHE A 25 4.71 11.63 -3.60
C PHE A 25 5.75 12.00 -2.54
N VAL A 26 6.28 13.21 -2.65
CA VAL A 26 7.11 13.83 -1.63
C VAL A 26 6.25 14.87 -0.92
N ALA A 27 6.21 14.81 0.40
CA ALA A 27 5.48 15.77 1.21
C ALA A 27 6.02 17.19 0.95
N PRO A 28 5.15 18.15 0.60
CA PRO A 28 5.56 19.51 0.25
C PRO A 28 6.14 20.24 1.47
N GLN A 29 6.79 21.37 1.21
CA GLN A 29 7.10 22.29 2.31
C GLN A 29 5.80 22.84 2.92
N PRO A 30 5.79 23.14 4.22
CA PRO A 30 4.64 23.73 4.88
C PRO A 30 4.17 24.98 4.14
N SER A 31 2.88 25.04 3.82
CA SER A 31 2.28 26.24 3.25
C SER A 31 2.18 27.32 4.33
N PRO A 32 2.31 28.62 4.00
CA PRO A 32 2.01 29.69 4.95
C PRO A 32 0.52 29.72 5.36
N ILE A 33 -0.35 28.98 4.65
CA ILE A 33 -1.75 28.79 5.03
C ILE A 33 -1.79 27.73 6.15
N PRO A 34 -2.23 28.09 7.37
CA PRO A 34 -2.28 27.15 8.48
C PRO A 34 -3.25 26.01 8.16
N SER A 35 -2.81 24.76 8.38
CA SER A 35 -3.61 23.56 8.15
C SER A 35 -4.85 23.46 9.07
N THR A 36 -4.85 24.24 10.16
CA THR A 36 -5.94 24.39 11.14
C THR A 36 -6.94 25.49 10.76
N ASP A 37 -6.97 25.93 9.50
CA ASP A 37 -8.02 26.83 9.05
C ASP A 37 -9.36 26.10 9.14
N SER A 38 -10.29 26.64 9.94
CA SER A 38 -11.65 26.11 10.13
C SER A 38 -12.36 25.85 8.81
N THR A 39 -12.04 26.61 7.77
CA THR A 39 -12.61 26.45 6.43
C THR A 39 -12.26 25.11 5.77
N LEU A 40 -11.09 24.51 6.09
CA LEU A 40 -10.71 23.19 5.58
C LEU A 40 -11.38 22.05 6.36
N ASP A 41 -11.60 22.26 7.67
CA ASP A 41 -12.41 21.35 8.49
C ASP A 41 -13.88 21.31 8.03
N ASP A 42 -14.41 22.44 7.59
CA ASP A 42 -15.78 22.56 7.08
C ASP A 42 -16.04 21.73 5.81
N LEU A 43 -14.99 21.34 5.06
CA LEU A 43 -15.13 20.48 3.88
C LEU A 43 -15.59 19.05 4.24
N GLY A 44 -15.50 18.65 5.52
CA GLY A 44 -15.92 17.33 5.99
C GLY A 44 -15.17 16.16 5.38
N LEU A 45 -13.98 16.41 4.79
CA LEU A 45 -13.15 15.37 4.17
C LEU A 45 -12.56 14.44 5.23
N GLU A 46 -12.49 13.15 4.92
CA GLU A 46 -11.77 12.18 5.73
C GLU A 46 -10.26 12.46 5.69
N ARG A 47 -9.60 12.32 6.84
CA ARG A 47 -8.19 12.68 7.02
C ARG A 47 -7.32 11.43 7.21
N LEU A 48 -6.14 11.41 6.59
CA LEU A 48 -5.08 10.43 6.86
C LEU A 48 -3.81 11.16 7.32
N SER A 49 -3.14 10.59 8.33
CA SER A 49 -1.87 11.09 8.83
C SER A 49 -0.91 9.93 9.13
N PRO A 50 0.39 10.17 9.33
CA PRO A 50 1.31 9.10 9.73
C PRO A 50 0.94 8.42 11.06
N SER A 51 0.24 9.13 11.95
CA SER A 51 -0.32 8.59 13.20
C SER A 51 -1.50 7.65 12.95
N TYR A 52 -2.31 7.95 11.92
CA TYR A 52 -3.49 7.18 11.50
C TYR A 52 -3.39 6.84 10.02
N PRO A 53 -2.48 5.92 9.65
CA PRO A 53 -2.10 5.69 8.26
C PRO A 53 -3.11 4.84 7.49
N THR A 54 -4.27 4.50 8.06
CA THR A 54 -5.22 3.58 7.43
C THR A 54 -6.64 4.02 7.66
N LEU A 55 -7.41 4.04 6.57
CA LEU A 55 -8.80 4.45 6.52
C LEU A 55 -9.61 3.41 5.75
N ARG A 56 -10.56 2.76 6.43
CA ARG A 56 -11.51 1.83 5.82
C ARG A 56 -12.77 2.58 5.43
N THR A 57 -13.13 2.57 4.16
CA THR A 57 -14.22 3.38 3.62
C THR A 57 -14.90 2.71 2.41
N TYR A 58 -16.05 3.24 2.00
CA TYR A 58 -16.74 2.81 0.77
C TYR A 58 -16.50 3.85 -0.32
N LEU A 59 -15.87 3.43 -1.41
CA LEU A 59 -15.61 4.25 -2.58
C LEU A 59 -16.73 4.06 -3.59
N ASN A 60 -17.46 5.13 -3.89
CA ASN A 60 -18.42 5.10 -5.00
C ASN A 60 -17.64 4.95 -6.30
N ALA A 61 -18.15 4.11 -7.19
CA ALA A 61 -17.57 3.86 -8.50
C ALA A 61 -18.63 4.06 -9.58
N SER A 62 -18.19 4.36 -10.80
CA SER A 62 -19.04 4.46 -11.98
C SER A 62 -18.37 3.79 -13.17
N PHE A 63 -19.13 3.40 -14.18
CA PHE A 63 -18.52 2.98 -15.43
C PHE A 63 -17.83 4.15 -16.12
N PRO A 64 -16.60 3.98 -16.63
CA PRO A 64 -15.88 5.05 -17.28
C PRO A 64 -16.57 5.44 -18.60
N THR A 65 -16.77 6.74 -18.79
CA THR A 65 -17.20 7.36 -20.04
C THR A 65 -16.11 8.31 -20.55
N PRO A 66 -16.14 8.73 -21.83
CA PRO A 66 -15.15 9.67 -22.37
C PRO A 66 -15.06 10.98 -21.57
N ASP A 67 -16.18 11.43 -20.99
CA ASP A 67 -16.28 12.69 -20.24
C ASP A 67 -16.15 12.48 -18.71
N SER A 68 -16.35 11.25 -18.22
CA SER A 68 -16.26 10.90 -16.80
C SER A 68 -15.53 9.56 -16.64
N PRO A 69 -14.20 9.57 -16.43
CA PRO A 69 -13.41 8.35 -16.34
C PRO A 69 -13.67 7.51 -15.07
N GLY A 70 -14.57 7.94 -14.19
CA GLY A 70 -14.91 7.28 -12.94
C GLY A 70 -15.49 8.27 -11.93
N THR A 71 -15.73 7.81 -10.72
CA THR A 71 -16.23 8.65 -9.61
C THR A 71 -15.07 9.10 -8.72
N ASP A 72 -15.01 10.40 -8.45
CA ASP A 72 -13.96 11.00 -7.62
C ASP A 72 -14.35 10.99 -6.13
N SER A 73 -13.44 10.51 -5.30
CA SER A 73 -13.48 10.58 -3.84
C SER A 73 -12.29 11.40 -3.34
N TRP A 74 -12.53 12.34 -2.43
CA TRP A 74 -11.52 13.28 -1.96
C TRP A 74 -11.21 13.11 -0.47
N TYR A 75 -9.92 13.17 -0.15
CA TYR A 75 -9.37 12.99 1.20
C TYR A 75 -8.31 14.06 1.48
N PHE A 76 -8.01 14.26 2.76
CA PHE A 76 -6.99 15.19 3.20
C PHE A 76 -5.83 14.43 3.86
N LEU A 77 -4.61 14.70 3.41
CA LEU A 77 -3.39 14.15 3.99
C LEU A 77 -2.73 15.22 4.84
N GLU A 78 -2.48 14.91 6.10
CA GLU A 78 -2.01 15.88 7.09
C GLU A 78 -0.88 15.37 7.96
N ASN A 79 -0.24 16.29 8.69
CA ASN A 79 0.89 16.01 9.58
C ASN A 79 2.00 15.23 8.88
N LEU A 80 2.25 15.55 7.60
CA LEU A 80 3.32 14.94 6.82
C LEU A 80 4.67 15.58 7.19
N THR A 81 5.74 14.82 7.08
CA THR A 81 7.11 15.35 7.27
C THR A 81 7.60 15.96 5.96
N PRO A 82 7.89 17.28 5.89
CA PRO A 82 8.38 17.91 4.66
C PRO A 82 9.60 17.19 4.07
N GLY A 83 9.59 16.94 2.77
CA GLY A 83 10.68 16.24 2.07
C GLY A 83 10.74 14.73 2.29
N GLN A 84 9.86 14.17 3.12
CA GLN A 84 9.70 12.72 3.23
C GLN A 84 8.82 12.19 2.09
N ARG A 85 9.20 11.03 1.55
CA ARG A 85 8.40 10.30 0.56
C ARG A 85 7.32 9.48 1.25
N TYR A 86 6.14 9.45 0.64
CA TYR A 86 5.01 8.66 1.08
C TYR A 86 4.45 7.89 -0.11
N GLU A 87 3.85 6.74 0.19
CA GLU A 87 3.03 5.98 -0.75
C GLU A 87 1.61 5.93 -0.20
N VAL A 88 0.62 6.20 -1.04
CA VAL A 88 -0.77 5.88 -0.75
C VAL A 88 -1.16 4.70 -1.61
N ARG A 89 -1.71 3.66 -0.98
CA ARG A 89 -2.17 2.44 -1.64
C ARG A 89 -3.63 2.15 -1.31
N ILE A 90 -4.32 1.51 -2.23
CA ILE A 90 -5.67 1.01 -2.05
C ILE A 90 -5.64 -0.50 -1.93
N CYS A 91 -6.31 -1.03 -0.93
CA CYS A 91 -6.56 -2.47 -0.78
C CYS A 91 -8.07 -2.71 -0.81
N TYR A 92 -8.52 -3.59 -1.69
CA TYR A 92 -9.94 -3.88 -1.89
C TYR A 92 -10.17 -5.35 -2.22
N LEU A 93 -11.43 -5.79 -2.22
CA LEU A 93 -11.79 -7.17 -2.52
C LEU A 93 -11.70 -7.45 -4.02
N ALA A 94 -11.01 -8.53 -4.38
CA ALA A 94 -10.88 -8.98 -5.77
C ALA A 94 -12.21 -9.39 -6.43
N THR A 95 -13.28 -9.58 -5.64
CA THR A 95 -14.62 -9.94 -6.14
C THR A 95 -15.39 -8.77 -6.72
N GLN A 96 -14.87 -7.55 -6.61
CA GLN A 96 -15.48 -6.33 -7.17
C GLN A 96 -14.42 -5.63 -8.03
N PRO A 97 -14.25 -6.06 -9.29
CA PRO A 97 -13.24 -5.50 -10.19
C PRO A 97 -13.46 -3.99 -10.34
N THR A 98 -12.45 -3.21 -9.97
CA THR A 98 -12.50 -1.76 -10.01
C THR A 98 -11.09 -1.28 -10.32
N SER A 99 -10.99 -0.41 -11.30
CA SER A 99 -9.77 0.31 -11.64
C SER A 99 -9.74 1.60 -10.81
N PHE A 100 -8.60 1.87 -10.18
CA PHE A 100 -8.44 3.07 -9.36
C PHE A 100 -7.39 4.00 -9.96
N THR A 101 -7.50 5.30 -9.73
CA THR A 101 -6.45 6.26 -10.05
C THR A 101 -6.27 7.19 -8.86
N LEU A 102 -5.02 7.36 -8.43
CA LEU A 102 -4.69 8.15 -7.25
C LEU A 102 -3.82 9.34 -7.62
N ASP A 103 -4.28 10.54 -7.31
CA ASP A 103 -3.56 11.77 -7.55
C ASP A 103 -3.46 12.59 -6.27
N THR A 104 -2.34 13.29 -6.10
CA THR A 104 -2.14 14.19 -4.96
C THR A 104 -1.94 15.62 -5.43
N PHE A 105 -2.61 16.56 -4.78
CA PHE A 105 -2.58 17.99 -5.12
C PHE A 105 -2.16 18.81 -3.90
N THR A 106 -1.35 19.85 -4.14
CA THR A 106 -1.04 20.82 -3.08
C THR A 106 -2.22 21.75 -2.88
N LEU A 107 -2.28 22.41 -1.72
CA LEU A 107 -3.32 23.42 -1.46
C LEU A 107 -3.27 24.53 -2.52
N SER A 108 -2.07 25.04 -2.82
CA SER A 108 -1.87 26.08 -3.83
C SER A 108 -2.36 25.67 -5.22
N SER A 109 -1.97 24.48 -5.70
CA SER A 109 -2.41 24.02 -7.04
C SER A 109 -3.92 23.81 -7.10
N THR A 110 -4.52 23.38 -5.99
CA THR A 110 -5.96 23.17 -5.90
C THR A 110 -6.71 24.51 -5.93
N MET A 111 -6.23 25.52 -5.21
CA MET A 111 -6.83 26.86 -5.22
C MET A 111 -6.71 27.58 -6.56
N GLU A 112 -5.64 27.31 -7.31
CA GLU A 112 -5.40 27.89 -8.63
C GLU A 112 -6.25 27.24 -9.75
N ASP A 113 -6.72 26.00 -9.55
CA ASP A 113 -7.49 25.24 -10.54
C ASP A 113 -8.99 25.19 -10.16
N PRO A 114 -9.86 25.95 -10.87
CA PRO A 114 -11.29 25.96 -10.61
C PRO A 114 -11.95 24.60 -10.77
N SER A 115 -11.40 23.73 -11.62
CA SER A 115 -11.96 22.39 -11.86
C SER A 115 -11.78 21.48 -10.64
N LEU A 116 -10.64 21.58 -9.95
CA LEU A 116 -10.37 20.81 -8.74
C LEU A 116 -11.23 21.32 -7.57
N LEU A 117 -11.36 22.65 -7.42
CA LEU A 117 -12.25 23.22 -6.40
C LEU A 117 -13.70 22.78 -6.59
N SER A 118 -14.18 22.79 -7.84
CA SER A 118 -15.52 22.31 -8.17
C SER A 118 -15.70 20.83 -7.81
N ALA A 119 -14.71 19.98 -8.16
CA ALA A 119 -14.75 18.55 -7.84
C ALA A 119 -14.74 18.28 -6.33
N ILE A 120 -13.92 19.00 -5.55
CA ILE A 120 -13.88 18.88 -4.09
C ILE A 120 -15.20 19.35 -3.46
N SER A 121 -15.73 20.49 -3.92
CA SER A 121 -17.00 21.03 -3.43
C SER A 121 -18.18 20.10 -3.71
N LEU A 122 -18.23 19.51 -4.92
CA LEU A 122 -19.23 18.51 -5.28
C LEU A 122 -19.15 17.28 -4.36
N HIS A 123 -17.95 16.76 -4.13
CA HIS A 123 -17.75 15.62 -3.24
C HIS A 123 -18.10 15.97 -1.78
N SER A 124 -17.65 17.13 -1.29
CA SER A 124 -17.89 17.62 0.06
C SER A 124 -19.38 17.78 0.34
N SER A 125 -20.11 18.47 -0.56
CA SER A 125 -21.56 18.67 -0.43
C SER A 125 -22.36 17.37 -0.45
N ALA A 126 -22.05 16.44 -1.37
CA ALA A 126 -22.70 15.12 -1.42
C ALA A 126 -22.46 14.31 -0.13
N ARG A 127 -21.24 14.38 0.41
CA ARG A 127 -20.87 13.71 1.66
C ARG A 127 -21.55 14.32 2.88
N LEU A 128 -21.58 15.65 2.98
CA LEU A 128 -22.27 16.35 4.08
C LEU A 128 -23.77 16.04 4.06
N ALA A 129 -24.41 16.03 2.89
CA ALA A 129 -25.81 15.63 2.75
C ALA A 129 -26.06 14.18 3.23
N ALA A 130 -25.17 13.25 2.88
CA ALA A 130 -25.28 11.86 3.35
C ALA A 130 -25.10 11.71 4.87
N LEU A 131 -24.27 12.56 5.49
CA LEU A 131 -24.10 12.58 6.95
C LEU A 131 -25.36 13.10 7.66
N ASP A 132 -26.00 14.12 7.12
CA ASP A 132 -27.25 14.66 7.68
C ASP A 132 -28.38 13.63 7.63
N ASP A 133 -28.54 12.91 6.52
CA ASP A 133 -29.51 11.81 6.39
C ASP A 133 -29.23 10.67 7.38
N SER A 134 -27.96 10.36 7.61
CA SER A 134 -27.53 9.30 8.53
C SER A 134 -27.78 9.63 10.00
N THR A 135 -27.80 10.91 10.38
CA THR A 135 -28.15 11.33 11.75
C THR A 135 -29.64 11.22 12.06
N SER A 136 -30.48 11.13 11.02
CA SER A 136 -31.93 10.94 11.14
C SER A 136 -32.38 9.48 11.13
N ALA A 137 -31.54 8.55 10.62
CA ALA A 137 -31.84 7.12 10.56
C ALA A 137 -30.90 6.31 11.47
N SER A 138 -31.32 6.07 12.71
CA SER A 138 -30.63 5.17 13.64
C SER A 138 -30.69 3.70 13.16
N ASN A 139 -29.72 3.26 12.35
CA ASN A 139 -29.49 1.85 12.03
C ASN A 139 -28.09 1.41 12.54
N PRO A 140 -27.99 0.46 13.49
CA PRO A 140 -26.75 0.21 14.24
C PRO A 140 -25.79 -0.83 13.62
N LEU A 141 -25.93 -1.20 12.35
CA LEU A 141 -25.21 -2.38 11.80
C LEU A 141 -23.90 -2.09 11.05
N VAL A 142 -23.44 -0.84 10.95
CA VAL A 142 -22.08 -0.51 10.43
C VAL A 142 -21.35 0.44 11.39
N ARG A 143 -21.48 0.21 12.70
CA ARG A 143 -20.77 0.97 13.74
C ARG A 143 -19.88 0.05 14.59
N ASN A 144 -19.03 -0.74 13.93
CA ASN A 144 -18.05 -1.61 14.61
C ASN A 144 -16.62 -1.51 14.04
N GLY A 145 -16.28 -0.38 13.41
CA GLY A 145 -14.91 0.12 13.45
C GLY A 145 -14.78 1.00 14.69
N LYS A 146 -13.77 0.78 15.54
CA LYS A 146 -13.47 1.59 16.74
C LYS A 146 -13.82 3.05 16.46
N ARG A 147 -14.82 3.59 17.17
CA ARG A 147 -15.26 4.98 17.13
C ARG A 147 -14.02 5.85 17.13
N GLN A 148 -13.66 6.37 15.95
CA GLN A 148 -12.52 7.24 15.83
C GLN A 148 -12.93 8.55 16.51
N PRO A 149 -12.29 9.00 17.62
CA PRO A 149 -12.62 10.29 18.22
C PRO A 149 -12.53 11.42 17.18
N PRO A 150 -13.27 12.53 17.39
CA PRO A 150 -13.26 13.67 16.48
C PRO A 150 -11.81 14.14 16.18
N PRO A 151 -11.55 14.62 14.94
CA PRO A 151 -10.22 14.94 14.45
C PRO A 151 -9.45 15.92 15.36
N SER A 152 -10.15 16.82 16.03
CA SER A 152 -9.58 17.83 16.95
C SER A 152 -8.94 17.28 18.23
N SER A 153 -9.03 15.97 18.50
CA SER A 153 -8.54 15.35 19.75
C SER A 153 -7.43 14.32 19.58
N ARG A 154 -6.91 14.17 18.36
CA ARG A 154 -6.12 12.98 17.97
C ARG A 154 -4.64 13.18 17.70
N ASP A 155 -4.19 14.40 17.46
CA ASP A 155 -2.77 14.70 17.30
C ASP A 155 -2.36 15.83 18.28
N PRO A 156 -1.22 15.69 18.99
CA PRO A 156 -0.58 16.84 19.64
C PRO A 156 -0.25 17.88 18.58
N ALA A 157 -0.31 19.16 18.94
CA ALA A 157 -0.21 20.33 18.05
C ALA A 157 0.69 20.13 16.81
N PRO A 158 0.23 20.54 15.60
CA PRO A 158 0.92 20.25 14.35
C PRO A 158 2.34 20.83 14.37
N THR A 159 3.35 19.97 14.37
CA THR A 159 4.75 20.37 14.25
C THR A 159 5.20 20.48 12.79
N SER A 160 4.34 20.14 11.83
CA SER A 160 4.66 20.08 10.41
C SER A 160 3.41 20.27 9.54
N ASP A 161 3.13 21.52 9.14
CA ASP A 161 1.99 21.93 8.28
C ASP A 161 2.11 21.46 6.81
N SER A 162 2.72 20.29 6.57
CA SER A 162 2.78 19.70 5.24
C SER A 162 1.49 18.92 4.97
N VAL A 163 0.71 19.42 4.02
CA VAL A 163 -0.65 18.95 3.71
C VAL A 163 -0.86 18.77 2.21
N LEU A 164 -1.71 17.81 1.84
CA LEU A 164 -2.08 17.52 0.46
C LEU A 164 -3.55 17.10 0.38
N PHE A 165 -4.20 17.39 -0.74
CA PHE A 165 -5.42 16.71 -1.12
C PHE A 165 -5.09 15.42 -1.86
N LEU A 166 -5.81 14.36 -1.55
CA LEU A 166 -5.76 13.08 -2.25
C LEU A 166 -7.08 12.89 -3.00
N ARG A 167 -6.98 12.70 -4.32
CA ARG A 167 -8.08 12.27 -5.17
C ARG A 167 -7.94 10.79 -5.45
N ILE A 168 -9.00 10.03 -5.19
CA ILE A 168 -9.15 8.64 -5.60
C ILE A 168 -10.29 8.58 -6.60
N ARG A 169 -9.98 8.21 -7.84
CA ARG A 169 -10.98 7.94 -8.87
C ARG A 169 -11.24 6.45 -8.94
N ALA A 170 -12.50 6.03 -8.81
CA ALA A 170 -12.90 4.64 -8.91
C ALA A 170 -13.77 4.41 -10.15
N ALA A 171 -13.34 3.48 -11.00
CA ALA A 171 -14.02 3.09 -12.22
C ALA A 171 -14.34 1.60 -12.18
N ALA A 172 -15.61 1.24 -12.41
CA ALA A 172 -16.01 -0.16 -12.50
C ALA A 172 -15.31 -0.82 -13.71
N ASP A 173 -14.62 -1.93 -13.47
CA ASP A 173 -13.84 -2.65 -14.49
C ASP A 173 -14.36 -4.09 -14.67
N TYR A 174 -15.64 -4.21 -14.98
CA TYR A 174 -16.29 -5.49 -15.25
C TYR A 174 -17.41 -5.34 -16.28
N PHE A 175 -17.81 -6.47 -16.84
CA PHE A 175 -19.05 -6.58 -17.61
C PHE A 175 -19.89 -7.71 -17.02
N SER A 176 -21.18 -7.45 -16.86
CA SER A 176 -22.15 -8.40 -16.34
C SER A 176 -23.37 -8.48 -17.25
N LEU A 177 -24.03 -9.65 -17.27
CA LEU A 177 -25.34 -9.82 -17.89
C LEU A 177 -26.47 -9.26 -17.01
N ASP A 178 -26.19 -9.03 -15.73
CA ASP A 178 -27.12 -8.38 -14.82
C ASP A 178 -27.20 -6.89 -15.16
N LYS A 179 -28.32 -6.50 -15.76
CA LYS A 179 -28.58 -5.12 -16.16
C LYS A 179 -28.61 -4.16 -14.97
N ALA A 180 -29.09 -4.60 -13.81
CA ALA A 180 -29.14 -3.75 -12.63
C ALA A 180 -27.73 -3.38 -12.15
N LEU A 181 -26.80 -4.35 -12.22
CA LEU A 181 -25.39 -4.15 -11.86
C LEU A 181 -24.61 -3.31 -12.89
N MET A 182 -25.04 -3.35 -14.15
CA MET A 182 -24.50 -2.50 -15.23
C MET A 182 -25.06 -1.07 -15.20
N GLU A 183 -26.22 -0.85 -14.59
CA GLU A 183 -26.86 0.46 -14.48
C GLU A 183 -26.48 1.18 -13.17
N ASN A 184 -26.40 0.42 -12.06
CA ASN A 184 -26.06 0.94 -10.74
C ASN A 184 -24.85 0.19 -10.18
N VAL A 185 -23.69 0.83 -10.22
CA VAL A 185 -22.45 0.27 -9.69
C VAL A 185 -22.48 0.36 -8.16
N PRO A 186 -22.31 -0.76 -7.43
CA PRO A 186 -22.25 -0.73 -5.98
C PRO A 186 -20.94 -0.09 -5.51
N PRO A 187 -20.93 0.62 -4.36
CA PRO A 187 -19.70 1.14 -3.76
C PRO A 187 -18.72 0.01 -3.41
N VAL A 188 -17.42 0.29 -3.48
CA VAL A 188 -16.34 -0.66 -3.21
C VAL A 188 -15.82 -0.45 -1.80
N LEU A 189 -15.84 -1.50 -0.97
CA LEU A 189 -15.18 -1.46 0.33
C LEU A 189 -13.66 -1.51 0.14
N ALA A 190 -12.98 -0.44 0.54
CA ALA A 190 -11.54 -0.30 0.37
C ALA A 190 -10.85 0.24 1.62
N ASP A 191 -9.61 -0.19 1.82
CA ASP A 191 -8.68 0.33 2.80
C ASP A 191 -7.68 1.25 2.09
N VAL A 192 -7.75 2.55 2.36
CA VAL A 192 -6.78 3.56 1.92
C VAL A 192 -5.66 3.60 2.96
N ILE A 193 -4.42 3.36 2.52
CA ILE A 193 -3.26 3.26 3.43
C ILE A 193 -2.19 4.25 3.01
N LEU A 194 -1.76 5.11 3.93
CA LEU A 194 -0.64 6.04 3.82
C LEU A 194 0.61 5.44 4.47
N ASP A 195 1.62 5.09 3.69
CA ASP A 195 2.87 4.48 4.17
C ASP A 195 4.07 5.44 4.00
N PRO A 196 4.74 5.87 5.08
CA PRO A 196 5.95 6.67 5.00
C PRO A 196 7.14 5.84 4.48
N PHE A 197 8.01 6.44 3.68
CA PHE A 197 9.28 5.82 3.30
C PHE A 197 10.33 6.01 4.38
N LEU A 198 11.10 4.95 4.62
CA LEU A 198 12.32 4.99 5.41
C LEU A 198 13.48 5.43 4.50
N TRP A 199 14.19 6.48 4.92
CA TRP A 199 15.27 7.12 4.15
C TRP A 199 14.90 7.49 2.70
N ASN A 200 13.61 7.69 2.40
CA ASN A 200 13.10 7.96 1.06
C ASN A 200 13.42 6.86 0.01
N VAL A 201 13.75 5.63 0.45
CA VAL A 201 14.03 4.50 -0.44
C VAL A 201 12.96 3.42 -0.37
N PHE A 202 12.60 2.95 0.83
CA PHE A 202 11.68 1.82 1.00
C PHE A 202 10.46 2.20 1.83
N PRO A 203 9.25 1.69 1.50
CA PRO A 203 8.08 1.84 2.36
C PRO A 203 8.35 1.23 3.74
N ARG A 204 7.93 1.91 4.81
CA ARG A 204 8.16 1.45 6.18
C ARG A 204 7.47 0.11 6.44
N SER A 205 6.29 -0.11 5.86
CA SER A 205 5.58 -1.39 6.01
C SER A 205 6.29 -2.59 5.36
N LEU A 206 7.26 -2.37 4.47
CA LEU A 206 8.04 -3.44 3.82
C LEU A 206 9.13 -4.02 4.73
N VAL A 207 9.58 -3.25 5.73
CA VAL A 207 10.75 -3.59 6.57
C VAL A 207 10.59 -4.95 7.30
N PRO A 208 9.45 -5.26 7.96
CA PRO A 208 9.28 -6.55 8.63
C PRO A 208 9.31 -7.72 7.65
N THR A 209 8.70 -7.56 6.48
CA THR A 209 8.68 -8.58 5.42
C THR A 209 10.08 -8.85 4.89
N ALA A 210 10.85 -7.80 4.60
CA ALA A 210 12.23 -7.93 4.15
C ALA A 210 13.10 -8.61 5.23
N GLY A 211 12.95 -8.21 6.49
CA GLY A 211 13.64 -8.85 7.62
C GLY A 211 13.33 -10.34 7.72
N TYR A 212 12.06 -10.73 7.60
CA TYR A 212 11.62 -12.12 7.60
C TYR A 212 12.26 -12.93 6.45
N VAL A 213 12.22 -12.41 5.23
CA VAL A 213 12.82 -13.06 4.04
C VAL A 213 14.32 -13.27 4.24
N CYS A 214 15.03 -12.29 4.80
CA CYS A 214 16.45 -12.41 5.11
C CYS A 214 16.74 -13.55 6.11
N VAL A 215 15.93 -13.67 7.18
CA VAL A 215 16.08 -14.74 8.18
C VAL A 215 15.83 -16.11 7.55
N VAL A 216 14.74 -16.27 6.81
CA VAL A 216 14.41 -17.52 6.13
C VAL A 216 15.51 -17.92 5.14
N GLY A 217 16.03 -16.97 4.35
CA GLY A 217 17.12 -17.20 3.42
C GLY A 217 18.40 -17.66 4.11
N ALA A 218 18.77 -17.03 5.24
CA ALA A 218 19.94 -17.43 6.02
C ALA A 218 19.82 -18.88 6.55
N VAL A 219 18.65 -19.24 7.09
CA VAL A 219 18.37 -20.59 7.57
C VAL A 219 18.47 -21.61 6.42
N ALA A 220 17.89 -21.29 5.26
CA ALA A 220 17.96 -22.16 4.09
C ALA A 220 19.41 -22.41 3.62
N VAL A 221 20.25 -21.38 3.63
CA VAL A 221 21.69 -21.51 3.30
C VAL A 221 22.41 -22.38 4.32
N LEU A 222 22.16 -22.21 5.61
CA LEU A 222 22.76 -23.03 6.66
C LEU A 222 22.36 -24.50 6.52
N LEU A 223 21.09 -24.78 6.27
CA LEU A 223 20.59 -26.14 6.03
C LEU A 223 21.20 -26.75 4.78
N ALA A 224 21.27 -26.01 3.67
CA ALA A 224 21.89 -26.49 2.44
C ALA A 224 23.38 -26.84 2.64
N ARG A 225 24.12 -26.02 3.40
CA ARG A 225 25.52 -26.30 3.74
C ARG A 225 25.66 -27.53 4.63
N TRP A 226 24.76 -27.70 5.61
CA TRP A 226 24.75 -28.87 6.48
C TRP A 226 24.48 -30.16 5.70
N VAL A 227 23.47 -30.16 4.82
CA VAL A 227 23.14 -31.30 3.96
C VAL A 227 24.30 -31.64 3.03
N MET A 228 24.89 -30.65 2.35
CA MET A 228 26.07 -30.85 1.50
C MET A 228 27.26 -31.44 2.27
N GLY A 229 27.48 -31.01 3.51
CA GLY A 229 28.51 -31.56 4.39
C GLY A 229 28.23 -33.01 4.79
N ALA A 230 26.98 -33.34 5.12
CA ALA A 230 26.58 -34.70 5.48
C ALA A 230 26.75 -35.68 4.31
N PHE A 231 26.32 -35.31 3.11
CA PHE A 231 26.53 -36.12 1.91
C PHE A 231 28.01 -36.25 1.53
N GLY A 232 28.79 -35.18 1.67
CA GLY A 232 30.25 -35.23 1.44
C GLY A 232 30.95 -36.21 2.38
N GLY A 233 30.59 -36.21 3.67
CA GLY A 233 31.14 -37.13 4.65
C GLY A 233 30.77 -38.60 4.39
N MET A 234 29.58 -38.87 3.86
CA MET A 234 29.17 -40.22 3.46
C MET A 234 29.95 -40.75 2.26
N ILE A 235 30.21 -39.90 1.27
CA ILE A 235 30.98 -40.28 0.06
C ILE A 235 32.46 -40.55 0.42
N GLU A 236 33.06 -39.75 1.31
CA GLU A 236 34.43 -40.00 1.77
C GLU A 236 34.56 -41.30 2.59
N GLN A 237 33.53 -41.69 3.35
CA GLN A 237 33.52 -42.98 4.05
C GLN A 237 33.45 -44.18 3.10
N GLU A 238 32.67 -44.12 2.01
CA GLU A 238 32.65 -45.21 1.02
C GLU A 238 33.96 -45.31 0.22
N VAL A 239 34.58 -44.17 -0.13
CA VAL A 239 35.84 -44.18 -0.90
C VAL A 239 37.04 -44.57 -0.02
N GLY A 240 37.10 -44.13 1.24
CA GLY A 240 38.17 -44.48 2.17
C GLY A 240 38.12 -45.93 2.68
N GLY A 241 36.94 -46.56 2.67
CA GLY A 241 36.78 -47.98 3.02
C GLY A 241 37.30 -48.95 1.97
N SER A 242 37.45 -48.52 0.71
CA SER A 242 37.93 -49.38 -0.38
C SER A 242 39.46 -49.49 -0.46
N THR A 243 40.23 -48.64 0.22
CA THR A 243 41.70 -48.57 0.03
C THR A 243 42.53 -49.29 1.10
N THR A 244 41.89 -49.92 2.10
CA THR A 244 42.60 -50.52 3.27
C THR A 244 42.59 -52.05 3.32
N VAL A 245 42.20 -52.75 2.25
CA VAL A 245 42.21 -54.23 2.20
C VAL A 245 43.00 -54.73 0.99
N ASP A 246 44.30 -54.44 0.91
CA ASP A 246 45.24 -55.26 0.12
C ASP A 246 46.66 -55.07 0.67
N GLY A 247 46.96 -55.72 1.79
CA GLY A 247 48.25 -55.49 2.44
C GLY A 247 48.57 -56.36 3.64
N ASP A 248 48.00 -57.56 3.77
CA ASP A 248 48.55 -58.53 4.73
C ASP A 248 48.12 -59.97 4.44
N GLU A 249 48.63 -60.59 3.37
CA GLU A 249 48.54 -62.05 3.28
C GLU A 249 49.66 -62.72 2.46
N LYS A 250 50.93 -62.46 2.79
CA LYS A 250 52.02 -63.38 2.39
C LYS A 250 53.12 -63.49 3.45
N LYS A 251 52.81 -64.16 4.56
CA LYS A 251 53.84 -64.84 5.36
C LYS A 251 53.27 -66.01 6.16
N LYS A 252 53.11 -67.16 5.50
CA LYS A 252 53.28 -68.51 6.08
C LYS A 252 53.04 -69.58 5.02
N ARG A 253 54.14 -70.11 4.48
CA ARG A 253 54.50 -71.54 4.52
C ARG A 253 55.81 -71.74 3.77
#